data_AF-A0A9X1TL01-F1
#
_entry.id   AF-A0A9X1TL01-F1
#
_cell.length_a   1.000
_cell.length_b   1.000
_cell.length_c   1.000
_cell.angle_alpha   90.00
_cell.angle_beta   90.00
_cell.angle_gamma   90.00
#
_symmetry.space_group_name_H-M   'P 1'
#
loop_
_entity.id
_entity.type
_entity.pdbx_description
1 polymer ?
#
loop_
_entity_poly.entity_id
_entity_poly.type
_entity_poly.pdbx_seq_one_letter_code
_entity_poly.pdbx_strand_id
1 'polypeptide(L)'
;MSLASTRTRRGTAALLTALTAAALGAASAGASSADAAGPQTRQIASSQLGSDYKVTLTALRSTQDEYAASVRLQVYTQSNGAWKESDRVTVGEVDGWFWYPLTGTGAVCEFSTASTEPAPLTVSLLLTPSLGCSDPTHLVIKEGRVYAG
;
A
#
# COMPACT_ATOMS: atom_id res chain seq x y z
N MET A 1 60.93 11.06 -47.36
CA MET A 1 60.25 11.01 -48.67
C MET A 1 58.81 11.42 -48.38
N SER A 2 58.26 12.58 -48.71
CA SER A 2 58.57 13.63 -49.70
C SER A 2 58.05 14.98 -49.17
N LEU A 3 58.75 16.07 -49.50
CA LEU A 3 58.28 17.45 -49.35
C LEU A 3 57.61 17.89 -50.67
N ALA A 4 56.46 18.53 -50.61
CA ALA A 4 55.91 19.39 -51.66
C ALA A 4 54.87 20.33 -51.02
N SER A 5 55.19 21.63 -50.87
CA SER A 5 54.90 22.72 -51.82
C SER A 5 53.41 23.10 -51.86
N THR A 6 52.97 24.19 -51.22
CA THR A 6 52.92 25.62 -51.66
C THR A 6 51.49 26.05 -52.11
N ARG A 7 50.98 27.09 -51.42
CA ARG A 7 50.28 28.30 -51.93
C ARG A 7 48.78 28.33 -52.31
N THR A 8 48.12 29.26 -51.61
CA THR A 8 47.21 30.36 -52.06
C THR A 8 45.69 30.20 -52.22
N ARG A 9 44.99 31.03 -51.40
CA ARG A 9 43.91 32.02 -51.68
C ARG A 9 42.50 31.60 -52.12
N ARG A 10 41.56 32.07 -51.27
CA ARG A 10 40.32 32.87 -51.51
C ARG A 10 39.26 32.34 -52.49
N GLY A 11 38.01 32.30 -52.01
CA GLY A 11 36.81 32.32 -52.85
C GLY A 11 35.52 32.28 -52.02
N THR A 12 34.62 33.21 -52.29
CA THR A 12 33.39 33.61 -51.56
C THR A 12 32.11 32.88 -52.01
N ALA A 13 31.09 32.98 -51.13
CA ALA A 13 29.64 33.03 -51.38
C ALA A 13 28.88 31.73 -51.68
N ALA A 14 27.79 31.47 -50.92
CA ALA A 14 26.42 31.85 -51.33
C ALA A 14 25.33 31.19 -50.45
N LEU A 15 24.41 32.03 -49.98
CA LEU A 15 22.94 31.88 -49.86
C LEU A 15 22.34 30.49 -49.61
N LEU A 16 21.65 30.33 -48.46
CA LEU A 16 20.65 29.28 -48.27
C LEU A 16 19.34 29.86 -47.69
N THR A 17 18.32 29.72 -48.52
CA THR A 17 16.85 29.78 -48.40
C THR A 17 16.24 29.51 -47.03
N ALA A 18 15.34 30.39 -46.59
CA ALA A 18 14.40 30.16 -45.48
C ALA A 18 13.14 29.43 -45.98
N LEU A 19 12.89 28.23 -45.43
CA LEU A 19 11.66 27.45 -45.60
C LEU A 19 10.61 27.90 -44.56
N THR A 20 9.37 28.13 -45.00
CA THR A 20 8.20 28.23 -44.10
C THR A 20 7.30 27.03 -44.35
N ALA A 21 7.30 26.06 -43.42
CA ALA A 21 6.40 24.92 -43.42
C ALA A 21 5.25 25.18 -42.44
N ALA A 22 4.02 25.15 -42.96
CA ALA A 22 2.79 25.26 -42.17
C ALA A 22 2.57 23.97 -41.37
N ALA A 23 2.48 24.07 -40.04
CA ALA A 23 2.13 22.96 -39.17
C ALA A 23 0.60 22.87 -39.02
N LEU A 24 0.01 21.79 -39.52
CA LEU A 24 -1.38 21.42 -39.26
C LEU A 24 -1.51 20.84 -37.84
N GLY A 25 -2.50 21.33 -37.10
CA GLY A 25 -2.79 20.94 -35.73
C GLY A 25 -3.22 19.47 -35.61
N ALA A 26 -2.53 18.73 -34.75
CA ALA A 26 -2.97 17.42 -34.28
C ALA A 26 -3.98 17.62 -33.14
N ALA A 27 -5.22 17.18 -33.36
CA ALA A 27 -6.20 17.02 -32.30
C ALA A 27 -5.78 15.83 -31.43
N SER A 28 -5.34 16.10 -30.19
CA SER A 28 -5.11 15.05 -29.20
C SER A 28 -6.45 14.56 -28.65
N ALA A 29 -6.87 13.37 -29.08
CA ALA A 29 -7.91 12.63 -28.40
C ALA A 29 -7.43 12.33 -26.97
N GLY A 30 -8.02 13.02 -25.99
CA GLY A 30 -7.78 12.74 -24.57
C GLY A 30 -8.32 11.35 -24.23
N ALA A 31 -7.43 10.36 -24.18
CA ALA A 31 -7.73 9.08 -23.56
C ALA A 31 -8.01 9.36 -22.07
N SER A 32 -9.27 9.21 -21.66
CA SER A 32 -9.63 9.22 -20.24
C SER A 32 -8.96 8.00 -19.60
N SER A 33 -7.93 8.23 -18.80
CA SER A 33 -7.37 7.20 -17.93
C SER A 33 -8.47 6.77 -16.97
N ALA A 34 -9.06 5.61 -17.19
CA ALA A 34 -9.80 4.92 -16.15
C ALA A 34 -8.77 4.65 -15.04
N ASP A 35 -8.81 5.45 -13.98
CA ASP A 35 -8.03 5.22 -12.78
C ASP A 35 -8.46 3.85 -12.25
N ALA A 36 -7.62 2.84 -12.47
CA ALA A 36 -7.82 1.54 -11.86
C ALA A 36 -7.66 1.79 -10.36
N ALA A 37 -8.79 1.97 -9.67
CA ALA A 37 -8.82 2.27 -8.25
C ALA A 37 -7.93 1.25 -7.53
N GLY A 38 -6.86 1.74 -6.92
CA GLY A 38 -5.91 0.89 -6.19
C GLY A 38 -6.60 0.13 -5.05
N PRO A 39 -5.96 -0.92 -4.50
CA PRO A 39 -6.51 -1.71 -3.41
C PRO A 39 -6.97 -0.81 -2.26
N GLN A 40 -8.27 -0.87 -1.93
CA GLN A 40 -8.82 -0.06 -0.84
C GLN A 40 -8.45 -0.71 0.50
N THR A 41 -7.83 0.07 1.38
CA THR A 41 -7.44 -0.38 2.71
C THR A 41 -7.84 0.62 3.78
N ARG A 42 -8.11 0.13 4.99
CA ARG A 42 -8.48 0.95 6.14
C ARG A 42 -7.87 0.38 7.41
N GLN A 43 -7.11 1.19 8.14
CA GLN A 43 -6.72 0.81 9.50
C GLN A 43 -7.98 0.87 10.40
N ILE A 44 -8.26 -0.24 11.09
CA ILE A 44 -9.46 -0.38 11.94
C ILE A 44 -9.10 -0.38 13.43
N ALA A 45 -7.88 -0.80 13.80
CA ALA A 45 -7.37 -0.69 15.16
C ALA A 45 -5.84 -0.57 15.16
N SER A 46 -5.28 0.02 16.23
CA SER A 46 -3.85 -0.06 16.52
C SER A 46 -3.59 0.04 18.02
N SER A 47 -2.60 -0.69 18.51
CA SER A 47 -2.16 -0.68 19.90
C SER A 47 -0.63 -0.75 19.94
N GLN A 48 -0.05 -0.13 20.97
CA GLN A 48 1.38 -0.25 21.27
C GLN A 48 1.53 -1.04 22.56
N LEU A 49 2.39 -2.06 22.55
CA LEU A 49 2.68 -2.93 23.69
C LEU A 49 4.05 -2.53 24.24
N GLY A 50 4.05 -1.80 25.34
CA GLY A 50 5.26 -1.21 25.89
C GLY A 50 6.00 -0.35 24.85
N SER A 51 7.32 -0.51 24.78
CA SER A 51 8.20 0.13 23.79
C SER A 51 8.53 -0.76 22.59
N ASP A 52 8.21 -2.05 22.66
CA ASP A 52 8.88 -3.05 21.82
C ASP A 52 8.04 -3.39 20.59
N TYR A 53 6.71 -3.41 20.74
CA TYR A 53 5.80 -3.77 19.67
C TYR A 53 4.72 -2.72 19.43
N LYS A 54 4.36 -2.57 18.17
CA LYS A 54 3.10 -1.95 17.73
C LYS A 54 2.33 -2.95 16.91
N VAL A 55 1.04 -3.05 17.14
CA VAL A 55 0.13 -3.95 16.44
C VAL A 55 -0.92 -3.13 15.74
N THR A 56 -1.24 -3.50 14.50
CA THR A 56 -2.25 -2.81 13.70
C THR A 56 -3.16 -3.82 13.03
N LEU A 57 -4.46 -3.57 13.07
CA LEU A 57 -5.46 -4.25 12.27
C LEU A 57 -5.81 -3.39 11.06
N THR A 58 -5.74 -3.98 9.88
CA THR A 58 -6.05 -3.33 8.60
C THR A 58 -7.09 -4.14 7.87
N ALA A 59 -8.22 -3.53 7.51
CA ALA A 59 -9.16 -4.10 6.55
C ALA A 59 -8.66 -3.84 5.13
N LEU A 60 -8.77 -4.84 4.26
CA LEU A 60 -8.44 -4.78 2.85
C LEU A 60 -9.69 -5.19 2.07
N ARG A 61 -10.19 -4.33 1.19
CA ARG A 61 -11.32 -4.67 0.32
C ARG A 61 -10.86 -5.69 -0.71
N SER A 62 -11.69 -6.70 -0.97
CA SER A 62 -11.41 -7.66 -2.03
C SER A 62 -11.39 -6.95 -3.39
N THR A 63 -10.53 -7.44 -4.28
CA THR A 63 -10.49 -6.99 -5.68
C THR A 63 -11.47 -7.77 -6.57
N GLN A 64 -12.08 -8.83 -6.03
CA GLN A 64 -13.01 -9.71 -6.76
C GLN A 64 -14.46 -9.52 -6.31
N ASP A 65 -14.68 -9.21 -5.03
CA ASP A 65 -15.99 -8.91 -4.47
C ASP A 65 -15.96 -7.57 -3.71
N GLU A 66 -16.71 -6.60 -4.22
CA GLU A 66 -16.73 -5.25 -3.69
C GLU A 66 -17.33 -5.17 -2.26
N TYR A 67 -18.06 -6.19 -1.82
CA TYR A 67 -18.63 -6.25 -0.47
C TYR A 67 -17.75 -7.04 0.50
N ALA A 68 -16.79 -7.81 -0.02
CA ALA A 68 -15.91 -8.64 0.77
C ALA A 68 -14.64 -7.91 1.21
N ALA A 69 -14.08 -8.37 2.33
CA ALA A 69 -12.85 -7.86 2.89
C ALA A 69 -12.06 -8.94 3.60
N SER A 70 -10.75 -8.76 3.58
CA SER A 70 -9.79 -9.49 4.40
C SER A 70 -9.32 -8.61 5.55
N VAL A 71 -9.03 -9.20 6.71
CA VAL A 71 -8.44 -8.48 7.84
C VAL A 71 -7.01 -8.94 8.03
N ARG A 72 -6.10 -7.98 8.05
CA ARG A 72 -4.68 -8.21 8.27
C ARG A 72 -4.28 -7.68 9.62
N LEU A 73 -3.57 -8.51 10.36
CA LEU A 73 -2.85 -8.11 11.54
C LEU A 73 -1.38 -7.94 11.19
N GLN A 74 -0.81 -6.79 11.53
CA GLN A 74 0.61 -6.52 11.38
C GLN A 74 1.25 -6.21 12.73
N VAL A 75 2.39 -6.83 12.99
CA VAL A 75 3.26 -6.53 14.12
C VAL A 75 4.44 -5.71 13.61
N TYR A 76 4.79 -4.68 14.35
CA TYR A 76 5.93 -3.82 14.08
C TYR A 76 6.85 -3.83 15.30
N THR A 77 8.15 -3.92 15.08
CA THR A 77 9.19 -3.72 16.10
C THR A 77 9.91 -2.40 15.87
N GLN A 78 10.46 -1.82 16.94
CA GLN A 78 11.30 -0.63 16.81
C GLN A 78 12.70 -1.02 16.31
N SER A 79 13.15 -0.42 15.21
CA SER A 79 14.50 -0.60 14.67
C SER A 79 15.01 0.71 14.09
N ASN A 80 16.17 1.19 14.57
CA ASN A 80 16.78 2.46 14.16
C ASN A 80 15.84 3.66 14.30
N GLY A 81 15.07 3.72 15.41
CA GLY A 81 14.13 4.81 15.67
C GLY A 81 12.84 4.78 14.84
N ALA A 82 12.62 3.75 14.02
CA ALA A 82 11.44 3.59 13.20
C ALA A 82 10.72 2.27 13.49
N TRP A 83 9.39 2.26 13.36
CA TRP A 83 8.60 1.04 13.37
C TRP A 83 8.79 0.28 12.06
N LYS A 84 9.29 -0.95 12.13
CA LYS A 84 9.43 -1.85 10.99
C LYS A 84 8.53 -3.05 11.17
N GLU A 85 7.83 -3.45 10.12
CA GLU A 85 6.99 -4.64 10.17
C GLU A 85 7.88 -5.87 10.44
N SER A 86 7.56 -6.62 11.49
CA SER A 86 8.26 -7.84 11.88
C SER A 86 7.49 -9.09 11.44
N ASP A 87 6.16 -9.02 11.48
CA ASP A 87 5.31 -10.13 11.07
C ASP A 87 3.91 -9.67 10.65
N ARG A 88 3.18 -10.56 9.98
CA ARG A 88 1.87 -10.31 9.41
C ARG A 88 1.07 -11.59 9.24
N VAL A 89 -0.19 -11.58 9.68
CA VAL A 89 -1.13 -12.68 9.49
C VAL A 89 -2.52 -12.18 9.07
N THR A 90 -3.34 -13.07 8.53
CA THR A 90 -4.77 -12.82 8.30
C THR A 90 -5.55 -13.21 9.55
N VAL A 91 -6.53 -12.39 9.93
CA VAL A 91 -7.48 -12.70 11.01
C VAL A 91 -8.77 -13.21 10.36
N GLY A 92 -9.14 -14.45 10.67
CA GLY A 92 -10.24 -15.16 10.00
C GLY A 92 -9.88 -15.53 8.56
N GLU A 93 -10.91 -15.71 7.73
CA GLU A 93 -10.76 -16.12 6.34
C GLU A 93 -10.43 -14.94 5.41
N VAL A 94 -9.71 -15.23 4.34
CA VAL A 94 -9.51 -14.28 3.23
C VAL A 94 -10.86 -13.99 2.59
N ASP A 95 -11.19 -12.72 2.45
CA ASP A 95 -12.47 -12.23 1.93
C ASP A 95 -13.70 -12.74 2.70
N GLY A 96 -13.49 -13.20 3.95
CA GLY A 96 -14.53 -13.70 4.83
C GLY A 96 -15.32 -12.63 5.59
N TRP A 97 -14.95 -11.35 5.44
CA TRP A 97 -15.57 -10.24 6.16
C TRP A 97 -16.35 -9.31 5.23
N PHE A 98 -17.29 -8.55 5.80
CA PHE A 98 -18.00 -7.52 5.06
C PHE A 98 -17.28 -6.17 5.15
N TRP A 99 -16.93 -5.58 4.01
CA TRP A 99 -16.17 -4.34 3.92
C TRP A 99 -16.83 -3.17 4.66
N TYR A 100 -18.15 -2.98 4.47
CA TYR A 100 -18.86 -1.82 5.04
C TYR A 100 -18.98 -1.89 6.58
N PRO A 101 -19.40 -3.03 7.18
CA PRO A 101 -19.32 -3.20 8.64
C PRO A 101 -17.91 -2.98 9.19
N LEU A 102 -16.88 -3.55 8.56
CA LEU A 102 -15.49 -3.45 9.04
C LEU A 102 -14.90 -2.04 8.95
N THR A 103 -15.41 -1.19 8.07
CA THR A 103 -14.90 0.18 7.89
C THR A 103 -15.78 1.23 8.55
N GLY A 104 -16.91 0.82 9.12
CA GLY A 104 -17.83 1.66 9.88
C GLY A 104 -17.45 1.86 11.35
N THR A 105 -18.26 2.63 12.06
CA THR A 105 -18.13 2.82 13.51
C THR A 105 -18.50 1.52 14.24
N GLY A 106 -17.70 1.13 15.24
CA GLY A 106 -17.94 -0.10 16.00
C GLY A 106 -17.51 -1.38 15.29
N ALA A 107 -16.71 -1.28 14.22
CA ALA A 107 -16.16 -2.43 13.49
C ALA A 107 -15.36 -3.40 14.37
N VAL A 108 -14.72 -2.89 15.42
CA VAL A 108 -13.88 -3.66 16.34
C VAL A 108 -14.63 -3.77 17.66
N CYS A 109 -15.11 -4.98 17.95
CA CYS A 109 -15.80 -5.28 19.20
C CYS A 109 -14.82 -5.50 20.34
N GLU A 110 -13.74 -6.24 20.06
CA GLU A 110 -12.64 -6.43 20.99
C GLU A 110 -11.31 -6.34 20.25
N PHE A 111 -10.40 -5.57 20.81
CA PHE A 111 -8.99 -5.56 20.46
C PHE A 111 -8.20 -5.32 21.73
N SER A 112 -7.84 -6.40 22.40
CA SER A 112 -7.21 -6.38 23.71
C SER A 112 -5.84 -7.04 23.67
N THR A 113 -4.87 -6.45 24.37
CA THR A 113 -3.51 -6.98 24.45
C THR A 113 -2.83 -6.55 25.74
N ALA A 114 -1.80 -7.28 26.16
CA ALA A 114 -1.00 -6.96 27.34
C ALA A 114 0.48 -6.78 26.99
N SER A 115 1.15 -5.87 27.70
CA SER A 115 2.59 -5.63 27.57
C SER A 115 3.38 -6.68 28.38
N THR A 116 3.23 -7.95 28.01
CA THR A 116 3.93 -9.10 28.57
C THR A 116 4.62 -9.88 27.45
N GLU A 117 5.57 -10.76 27.79
CA GLU A 117 6.19 -11.66 26.82
C GLU A 117 5.97 -13.11 27.27
N PRO A 118 5.22 -13.93 26.51
CA PRO A 118 4.48 -13.59 25.30
C PRO A 118 3.32 -12.60 25.54
N ALA A 119 2.99 -11.81 24.52
CA ALA A 119 1.90 -10.84 24.56
C ALA A 119 0.60 -11.47 24.05
N PRO A 120 -0.41 -11.70 24.91
CA PRO A 120 -1.71 -12.17 24.46
C PRO A 120 -2.38 -11.08 23.62
N LEU A 121 -3.18 -11.53 22.65
CA LEU A 121 -3.98 -10.67 21.80
C LEU A 121 -5.33 -11.34 21.55
N THR A 122 -6.40 -10.59 21.76
CA THR A 122 -7.76 -11.00 21.39
C THR A 122 -8.33 -10.04 20.37
N VAL A 123 -8.93 -10.59 19.31
CA VAL A 123 -9.59 -9.83 18.24
C VAL A 123 -11.01 -10.36 18.07
N SER A 124 -12.00 -9.48 18.18
CA SER A 124 -13.39 -9.75 17.78
C SER A 124 -13.89 -8.57 16.97
N LEU A 125 -14.54 -8.85 15.83
CA LEU A 125 -14.94 -7.85 14.86
C LEU A 125 -16.44 -7.95 14.59
N LEU A 126 -17.06 -6.83 14.20
CA LEU A 126 -18.46 -6.80 13.84
C LEU A 126 -18.68 -7.55 12.52
N LEU A 127 -19.50 -8.61 12.55
CA LEU A 127 -19.91 -9.35 11.35
C LEU A 127 -20.89 -8.51 10.54
N THR A 128 -22.04 -8.21 11.15
CA THR A 128 -23.07 -7.29 10.66
C THR A 128 -23.79 -6.67 11.86
N PRO A 129 -24.49 -5.53 11.71
CA PRO A 129 -25.24 -4.93 12.81
C PRO A 129 -26.30 -5.85 13.44
N SER A 130 -26.85 -6.80 12.69
CA SER A 130 -27.87 -7.73 13.18
C SER A 130 -27.31 -9.01 13.79
N LEU A 131 -26.15 -9.49 13.32
CA LEU A 131 -25.48 -10.67 13.89
C LEU A 131 -24.61 -10.32 15.11
N GLY A 132 -24.12 -9.08 15.16
CA GLY A 132 -23.20 -8.64 16.20
C GLY A 132 -21.76 -9.07 15.91
N CYS A 133 -21.02 -9.32 16.99
CA CYS A 133 -19.59 -9.57 16.96
C CYS A 133 -19.27 -11.03 16.63
N SER A 134 -18.13 -11.25 15.99
CA SER A 134 -17.57 -12.58 15.79
C SER A 134 -17.16 -13.22 17.12
N ASP A 135 -17.03 -14.54 17.13
CA ASP A 135 -16.28 -15.21 18.18
C ASP A 135 -14.86 -14.63 18.27
N PRO A 136 -14.30 -14.48 19.47
CA PRO A 136 -12.95 -13.93 19.63
C PRO A 136 -11.89 -14.85 19.02
N THR A 137 -11.02 -14.28 18.22
CA THR A 137 -9.78 -14.91 17.78
C THR A 137 -8.69 -14.63 18.80
N HIS A 138 -8.12 -15.69 19.38
CA HIS A 138 -7.00 -15.59 20.30
C HIS A 138 -5.68 -15.83 19.57
N LEU A 139 -4.76 -14.89 19.76
CA LEU A 139 -3.44 -14.88 19.17
C LEU A 139 -2.43 -14.54 20.26
N VAL A 140 -1.17 -14.88 20.01
CA VAL A 140 -0.06 -14.51 20.88
C VAL A 140 1.05 -13.92 20.02
N ILE A 141 1.59 -12.79 20.47
CA ILE A 141 2.81 -12.23 19.90
C ILE A 141 3.97 -12.69 20.75
N LYS A 142 4.93 -13.36 20.13
CA LYS A 142 6.17 -13.81 20.76
C LYS A 142 7.35 -13.46 19.87
N GLU A 143 8.34 -12.78 20.43
CA GLU A 143 9.55 -12.37 19.71
C GLU A 143 9.23 -11.62 18.39
N GLY A 144 8.22 -10.74 18.42
CA GLY A 144 7.76 -9.96 17.26
C GLY A 144 7.03 -10.76 16.18
N ARG A 145 6.68 -12.04 16.42
CA ARG A 145 5.91 -12.89 15.51
C ARG A 145 4.58 -13.32 16.11
N VAL A 146 3.61 -13.59 15.25
CA VAL A 146 2.24 -13.96 15.62
C VAL A 146 2.06 -15.47 15.59
N TYR A 147 1.43 -16.00 16.63
CA TYR A 147 1.08 -17.41 16.77
C TYR A 147 -0.39 -17.54 17.18
N ALA A 148 -0.97 -18.70 16.92
CA ALA A 148 -2.25 -19.06 17.52
C ALA A 148 -2.10 -19.12 19.05
N GLY A 149 -3.08 -18.55 19.78
CA GLY A 149 -3.12 -18.49 21.24
C GLY A 149 -3.87 -19.65 21.88
#